data_AF-A0A7S1RX22-F1
#
_entry.id   AF-A0A7S1RX22-F1
#
_cell.length_a   1.000
_cell.length_b   1.000
_cell.length_c   1.000
_cell.angle_alpha   90.00
_cell.angle_beta   90.00
_cell.angle_gamma   90.00
#
_symmetry.space_group_name_H-M   'P 1'
#
loop_
_entity.id
_entity.type
_entity.pdbx_description
1 polymer ?
#
loop_
_entity_poly.entity_id
_entity_poly.type
_entity_poly.pdbx_seq_one_letter_code
_entity_poly.pdbx_strand_id
1 'polypeptide(L)'
;PAYSIWRRLFQSLLLVASIVNALLAALEEPTWTAIVASVSGAFAAWQEFSSTAKKLERYSTAAHNLSNLLLWWQALPEVDQKNVRKIEDLVLRTEGLLGGERSAWLSDAQQAVALAKEASKKAA
;
A
#
# COMPACT_ATOMS: atom_id res chain seq x y z
N PRO A 1 5.82 -13.07 -6.62
CA PRO A 1 5.33 -13.75 -7.85
C PRO A 1 3.81 -13.76 -8.01
N ALA A 2 3.03 -14.13 -6.97
CA ALA A 2 1.56 -14.17 -7.04
C ALA A 2 0.91 -12.78 -7.17
N TYR A 3 1.43 -11.77 -6.44
CA TYR A 3 0.88 -10.41 -6.42
C TYR A 3 0.98 -9.68 -7.77
N SER A 4 2.03 -9.93 -8.55
CA SER A 4 2.23 -9.31 -9.87
C SER A 4 1.38 -9.95 -10.97
N ILE A 5 0.94 -11.19 -10.78
CA ILE A 5 0.02 -11.87 -11.71
C ILE A 5 -1.42 -11.39 -11.45
N TRP A 6 -1.81 -11.29 -10.18
CA TRP A 6 -3.11 -10.74 -9.78
C TRP A 6 -3.31 -9.29 -10.24
N ARG A 7 -2.28 -8.45 -10.09
CA ARG A 7 -2.32 -7.05 -10.56
C ARG A 7 -2.49 -6.94 -12.08
N ARG A 8 -1.82 -7.80 -12.84
CA ARG A 8 -1.92 -7.84 -14.31
C ARG A 8 -3.30 -8.31 -14.77
N LEU A 9 -3.85 -9.35 -14.13
CA LEU A 9 -5.21 -9.82 -14.40
C LEU A 9 -6.25 -8.72 -14.16
N PHE A 10 -6.18 -8.02 -13.03
CA PHE A 10 -7.11 -6.92 -12.75
C PHE A 10 -6.97 -5.75 -13.71
N GLN A 11 -5.74 -5.41 -14.11
CA GLN A 11 -5.51 -4.36 -15.11
C GLN A 11 -6.07 -4.74 -16.49
N SER A 12 -5.87 -5.98 -16.93
CA SER A 12 -6.47 -6.43 -18.19
C SER A 12 -7.99 -6.48 -18.11
N LEU A 13 -8.56 -6.88 -16.97
CA LEU A 13 -10.02 -6.92 -16.77
C LEU A 13 -10.62 -5.51 -16.77
N LEU A 14 -9.95 -4.54 -16.15
CA LEU A 14 -10.35 -3.12 -16.19
C LEU A 14 -10.23 -2.51 -17.60
N LEU A 15 -9.18 -2.84 -18.35
CA LEU A 15 -9.05 -2.37 -19.73
C LEU A 15 -10.14 -2.96 -20.63
N VAL A 16 -10.43 -4.26 -20.50
CA VAL A 16 -11.53 -4.89 -21.23
C VAL A 16 -12.87 -4.28 -20.82
N ALA A 17 -13.11 -4.05 -19.53
CA ALA A 17 -14.33 -3.38 -19.05
C ALA A 17 -14.47 -1.96 -19.61
N SER A 18 -13.37 -1.19 -19.70
CA SER A 18 -13.37 0.15 -20.30
C SER A 18 -13.67 0.12 -21.80
N ILE A 19 -13.11 -0.84 -22.54
CA ILE A 19 -13.36 -1.01 -23.98
C ILE A 19 -14.81 -1.43 -24.22
N VAL A 20 -15.33 -2.35 -23.41
CA VAL A 20 -16.73 -2.80 -23.47
C VAL A 20 -17.67 -1.65 -23.12
N ASN A 21 -17.36 -0.82 -22.13
CA ASN A 21 -18.16 0.36 -21.79
C ASN A 21 -18.22 1.38 -22.94
N ALA A 22 -17.08 1.62 -23.61
CA ALA A 22 -17.01 2.53 -24.75
C ALA A 22 -17.78 2.00 -25.98
N LEU A 23 -17.73 0.69 -26.23
CA LEU A 23 -18.48 0.03 -27.30
C LEU A 23 -19.99 0.04 -27.05
N LEU A 24 -20.42 -0.20 -25.81
CA LEU A 24 -21.84 -0.16 -25.43
C LEU A 24 -22.40 1.27 -25.45
N ALA A 25 -21.60 2.27 -25.07
CA ALA A 25 -21.99 3.67 -25.18
C ALA A 25 -22.24 4.10 -26.64
N ALA A 26 -21.54 3.50 -27.61
CA ALA A 26 -21.73 3.75 -29.03
C ALA A 26 -22.99 3.07 -29.61
N LEU A 27 -23.62 2.14 -28.87
CA LEU A 27 -24.80 1.38 -29.31
C LEU A 27 -26.12 1.88 -28.68
N GLU A 28 -26.11 3.02 -27.96
CA GLU A 28 -27.30 3.71 -27.40
C GLU A 28 -28.23 2.83 -26.53
N GLU A 29 -27.72 1.76 -25.91
CA GLU A 29 -28.48 0.89 -24.99
C GLU A 29 -28.14 1.20 -23.52
N PRO A 30 -28.90 2.08 -22.84
CA PRO A 30 -28.54 2.62 -21.52
C PRO A 30 -28.59 1.59 -20.38
N THR A 31 -29.31 0.48 -20.55
CA THR A 31 -29.43 -0.54 -19.49
C THR A 31 -28.13 -1.30 -19.28
N TRP A 32 -27.39 -1.57 -20.37
CA TRP A 32 -26.15 -2.35 -20.29
C TRP A 32 -24.94 -1.51 -19.88
N THR A 33 -24.92 -0.22 -20.22
CA THR A 33 -23.84 0.70 -19.82
C THR A 33 -23.80 0.92 -18.31
N ALA A 34 -24.97 1.05 -17.67
CA ALA A 34 -25.07 1.19 -16.22
C ALA A 34 -24.49 -0.03 -15.48
N ILE A 35 -24.74 -1.24 -15.98
CA ILE A 35 -24.21 -2.48 -15.41
C ILE A 35 -22.68 -2.49 -15.52
N VAL A 36 -22.13 -2.21 -16.71
CA VAL A 36 -20.67 -2.22 -16.92
C VAL A 36 -19.97 -1.12 -16.13
N ALA A 37 -20.57 0.07 -16.03
CA ALA A 37 -20.06 1.16 -15.20
C ALA A 37 -20.05 0.79 -13.71
N SER A 38 -21.13 0.16 -13.21
CA SER A 38 -21.21 -0.26 -11.81
C SER A 38 -20.16 -1.33 -11.46
N VAL A 39 -19.96 -2.30 -12.34
CA VAL A 39 -18.93 -3.34 -12.20
C VAL A 39 -17.52 -2.73 -12.24
N SER A 40 -17.27 -1.79 -13.16
CA SER A 40 -15.99 -1.08 -13.23
C SER A 40 -15.71 -0.25 -11.97
N GLY A 41 -16.74 0.40 -11.43
CA GLY A 41 -16.67 1.12 -10.15
C GLY A 41 -16.37 0.17 -8.97
N ALA A 42 -16.99 -1.01 -8.94
CA ALA A 42 -16.70 -2.02 -7.94
C ALA A 42 -15.25 -2.53 -8.01
N PHE A 43 -14.72 -2.72 -9.23
CA PHE A 43 -13.30 -3.08 -9.41
C PHE A 43 -12.34 -1.96 -8.98
N ALA A 44 -12.67 -0.69 -9.27
CA ALA A 44 -11.88 0.45 -8.80
C ALA A 44 -11.88 0.54 -7.26
N ALA A 45 -13.05 0.39 -6.64
CA ALA A 45 -13.18 0.36 -5.18
C ALA A 45 -12.40 -0.82 -4.55
N TRP A 46 -12.42 -1.99 -5.20
CA TRP A 46 -11.63 -3.15 -4.75
C TRP A 46 -10.12 -2.91 -4.81
N GLN A 47 -9.63 -2.20 -5.85
CA GLN A 47 -8.23 -1.81 -5.94
C GLN A 47 -7.83 -0.83 -4.85
N GLU A 48 -8.70 0.13 -4.54
CA GLU A 48 -8.46 1.08 -3.45
C GLU A 48 -8.47 0.40 -2.08
N PHE A 49 -9.37 -0.57 -1.87
CA PHE A 49 -9.39 -1.41 -0.68
C PHE A 49 -8.10 -2.24 -0.54
N SER A 50 -7.61 -2.83 -1.64
CA SER A 50 -6.34 -3.58 -1.64
C SER A 50 -5.13 -2.70 -1.33
N SER A 51 -5.14 -1.44 -1.79
CA SER A 51 -4.12 -0.45 -1.43
C SER A 51 -4.15 -0.12 0.06
N THR A 52 -5.35 -0.01 0.63
CA THR A 52 -5.56 0.22 2.07
C THR A 52 -5.08 -0.95 2.92
N ALA A 53 -5.34 -2.20 2.49
CA ALA A 53 -4.85 -3.40 3.15
C ALA A 53 -3.33 -3.44 3.25
N LYS A 54 -2.62 -3.03 2.17
CA LYS A 54 -1.15 -2.94 2.17
C LYS A 54 -0.64 -1.92 3.18
N LYS A 55 -1.30 -0.76 3.30
CA LYS A 55 -0.96 0.24 4.33
C LYS A 55 -1.16 -0.32 5.73
N LEU A 56 -2.28 -1.02 5.95
CA LEU A 56 -2.61 -1.63 7.23
C LEU A 56 -1.61 -2.71 7.64
N GLU A 57 -1.22 -3.60 6.73
CA GLU A 57 -0.21 -4.62 6.96
C GLU A 57 1.14 -4.02 7.39
N ARG A 58 1.54 -2.90 6.76
CA ARG A 58 2.81 -2.23 7.08
C ARG A 58 2.79 -1.56 8.45
N TYR A 59 1.71 -0.85 8.79
CA TYR A 59 1.54 -0.30 10.14
C TYR A 59 1.45 -1.40 11.21
N SER A 60 0.76 -2.50 10.90
CA SER A 60 0.68 -3.66 11.80
C SER A 60 2.06 -4.27 12.06
N THR A 61 2.90 -4.35 11.01
CA THR A 61 4.27 -4.84 11.14
C THR A 61 5.13 -3.91 11.99
N ALA A 62 5.03 -2.60 11.79
CA ALA A 62 5.73 -1.61 12.61
C ALA A 62 5.29 -1.66 14.08
N ALA A 63 3.98 -1.77 14.34
CA ALA A 63 3.43 -1.92 15.68
C ALA A 63 3.90 -3.21 16.36
N HIS A 64 3.94 -4.33 15.62
CA HIS A 64 4.45 -5.60 16.13
C HIS A 64 5.94 -5.51 16.52
N ASN A 65 6.77 -4.87 15.69
CA ASN A 65 8.19 -4.69 15.97
C ASN A 65 8.43 -3.81 17.20
N LEU A 66 7.67 -2.72 17.35
CA LEU A 66 7.71 -1.87 18.53
C LEU A 66 7.25 -2.62 19.79
N SER A 67 6.21 -3.46 19.68
CA SER A 67 5.74 -4.29 20.78
C SER A 67 6.81 -5.30 21.20
N ASN A 68 7.49 -5.95 20.26
CA ASN A 68 8.60 -6.85 20.56
C ASN A 68 9.77 -6.12 21.23
N LEU A 69 10.07 -4.90 20.80
CA LEU A 69 11.10 -4.06 21.43
C LEU A 69 10.71 -3.66 22.86
N LEU A 70 9.44 -3.33 23.09
CA LEU A 70 8.92 -3.04 24.43
C LEU A 70 8.96 -4.28 25.34
N LEU A 71 8.60 -5.46 24.82
CA LEU A 71 8.69 -6.72 25.56
C LEU A 71 10.13 -7.04 25.94
N TRP A 72 11.08 -6.85 25.02
CA TRP A 72 12.50 -6.95 25.33
C TRP A 72 12.89 -6.01 26.46
N TRP A 73 12.48 -4.74 26.39
CA TRP A 73 12.78 -3.74 27.42
C TRP A 73 12.24 -4.15 28.80
N GLN A 74 10.99 -4.59 28.86
CA GLN A 74 10.34 -5.03 30.09
C GLN A 74 10.97 -6.31 30.68
N ALA A 75 11.56 -7.16 29.84
CA ALA A 75 12.25 -8.36 30.29
C ALA A 75 13.64 -8.07 30.90
N LEU A 76 14.19 -6.85 30.78
CA LEU A 76 15.44 -6.50 31.43
C LEU A 76 15.26 -6.31 32.95
N PRO A 77 16.23 -6.75 33.77
CA PRO A 77 16.28 -6.42 35.19
C PRO A 77 16.33 -4.90 35.44
N GLU A 78 15.80 -4.43 36.57
CA GLU A 78 15.78 -2.98 36.90
C GLU A 78 17.16 -2.32 36.88
N VAL A 79 18.21 -3.06 37.22
CA VAL A 79 19.61 -2.58 37.17
C VAL A 79 20.04 -2.27 35.74
N ASP A 80 19.65 -3.12 34.79
CA ASP A 80 19.97 -2.94 33.38
C ASP A 80 19.04 -1.91 32.71
N GLN A 81 17.80 -1.74 33.17
CA GLN A 81 16.92 -0.67 32.69
C GLN A 81 17.45 0.72 33.08
N LYS A 82 18.17 0.84 34.20
CA LYS A 82 18.83 2.08 34.64
C LYS A 82 20.19 2.30 33.97
N ASN A 83 20.68 1.32 33.21
CA ASN A 83 21.93 1.44 32.48
C ASN A 83 21.75 2.34 31.26
N VAL A 84 22.45 3.48 31.24
CA VAL A 84 22.39 4.47 30.15
C VAL A 84 22.63 3.83 28.78
N ARG A 85 23.55 2.87 28.67
CA ARG A 85 23.82 2.17 27.39
C ARG A 85 22.62 1.38 26.88
N LYS A 86 21.82 0.80 27.78
CA LYS A 86 20.61 0.04 27.40
C LYS A 86 19.48 0.98 27.01
N ILE A 87 19.37 2.14 27.67
CA ILE A 87 18.44 3.20 27.29
C ILE A 87 18.80 3.73 25.90
N GLU A 88 20.08 3.99 25.63
CA GLU A 88 20.55 4.41 24.30
C GLU A 88 20.24 3.35 23.24
N ASP A 89 20.48 2.07 23.53
CA ASP A 89 20.14 0.96 22.61
C ASP A 89 18.63 0.88 22.33
N LEU A 90 17.78 1.13 23.34
CA LEU A 90 16.33 1.22 23.17
C LEU A 90 15.94 2.36 22.23
N VAL A 91 16.50 3.55 22.45
CA VAL A 91 16.22 4.74 21.63
C VAL A 91 16.68 4.50 20.19
N LEU A 92 17.92 4.05 19.99
CA LEU A 92 18.48 3.79 18.66
C LEU A 92 17.67 2.74 17.89
N ARG A 93 17.22 1.67 18.55
CA ARG A 93 16.38 0.64 17.91
C ARG A 93 15.01 1.19 17.54
N THR A 94 14.40 2.00 18.42
CA THR A 94 13.10 2.64 18.17
C THR A 94 13.20 3.60 17.00
N GLU A 95 14.20 4.47 17.00
CA GLU A 95 14.48 5.42 15.93
C GLU A 95 14.83 4.72 14.62
N GLY A 96 15.58 3.62 14.68
CA GLY A 96 15.88 2.79 13.52
C GLY A 96 14.62 2.19 12.88
N LEU A 97 13.71 1.65 13.68
CA LEU A 97 12.42 1.12 13.19
C LEU A 97 11.56 2.22 12.57
N LEU A 98 11.40 3.36 13.25
CA LEU A 98 10.61 4.50 12.75
C LEU A 98 11.23 5.15 11.51
N GLY A 99 12.55 5.31 11.52
CA GLY A 99 13.33 5.89 10.42
C GLY A 99 13.30 5.00 9.18
N GLY A 100 13.41 3.68 9.35
CA GLY A 100 13.26 2.70 8.27
C GLY A 100 11.88 2.77 7.62
N GLU A 101 10.82 2.79 8.44
CA GLU A 101 9.44 2.92 7.94
C GLU A 101 9.26 4.23 7.18
N ARG A 102 9.69 5.36 7.76
CA ARG A 102 9.60 6.68 7.13
C ARG A 102 10.35 6.74 5.80
N SER A 103 11.54 6.16 5.73
CA SER A 103 12.32 6.07 4.49
C SER A 103 11.58 5.24 3.42
N ALA A 104 10.99 4.11 3.82
CA ALA A 104 10.17 3.29 2.93
C ALA A 104 8.94 4.06 2.41
N TRP A 105 8.27 4.85 3.24
CA TRP A 105 7.16 5.73 2.79
C TRP A 105 7.63 6.78 1.79
N LEU A 106 8.79 7.40 2.05
CA LEU A 106 9.34 8.41 1.15
C LEU A 106 9.73 7.80 -0.20
N SER A 107 10.35 6.62 -0.20
CA SER A 107 10.74 5.91 -1.42
C SER A 107 9.51 5.52 -2.25
N ASP A 108 8.48 4.94 -1.62
CA ASP A 108 7.23 4.57 -2.29
C ASP A 108 6.52 5.81 -2.88
N ALA A 109 6.48 6.92 -2.14
CA ALA A 109 5.89 8.16 -2.61
C ALA A 109 6.67 8.74 -3.81
N GLN A 110 8.00 8.74 -3.75
CA GLN A 110 8.85 9.18 -4.86
C GLN A 110 8.65 8.32 -6.11
N GLN A 111 8.56 7.00 -5.96
CA GLN A 111 8.27 6.09 -7.07
C GLN A 111 6.89 6.34 -7.67
N ALA A 112 5.86 6.55 -6.84
CA ALA A 112 4.52 6.87 -7.32
C ALA A 112 4.50 8.16 -8.15
N VAL A 113 5.20 9.20 -7.69
CA VAL A 113 5.35 10.47 -8.43
C VAL A 113 6.11 10.29 -9.75
N ALA A 114 7.18 9.49 -9.75
CA ALA A 114 7.94 9.22 -10.96
C ALA A 114 7.09 8.51 -12.02
N LEU A 115 6.35 7.46 -11.63
CA LEU A 115 5.45 6.72 -12.51
C LEU A 115 4.31 7.61 -13.04
N ALA A 116 3.76 8.51 -12.21
CA ALA A 116 2.73 9.45 -12.64
C ALA A 116 3.25 10.42 -13.72
N LYS A 117 4.48 10.94 -13.55
CA LYS A 117 5.14 11.79 -14.54
C LYS A 117 5.43 11.05 -15.86
N GLU A 118 5.83 9.79 -15.79
CA GLU A 118 6.03 8.96 -16.99
C GLU A 118 4.73 8.68 -17.73
N ALA A 119 3.65 8.39 -16.99
CA ALA A 119 2.32 8.17 -17.57
C ALA A 119 1.79 9.43 -18.27
N SER A 120 1.95 10.61 -17.67
CA SER A 120 1.53 11.87 -18.29
C SER A 120 2.34 12.19 -19.55
N LYS A 121 3.64 11.85 -19.56
CA LYS A 121 4.51 12.08 -20.73
C LYS A 121 4.22 11.13 -21.89
N LYS A 122 3.68 9.94 -21.63
CA LYS A 122 3.26 8.97 -22.67
C LYS A 122 1.88 9.26 -23.25
N ALA A 123 1.06 10.04 -22.55
CA ALA A 123 -0.28 10.43 -22.98
C ALA A 123 -0.31 11.74 -23.80
N ALA A 124 0.81 12.47 -23.84
CA ALA A 124 1.03 13.67 -24.65
C ALA A 124 1.90 13.34 -25.86
#